data_AF-A0A935ARD6-F1
#
_entry.id   AF-A0A935ARD6-F1
#
_cell.length_a   1.000
_cell.length_b   1.000
_cell.length_c   1.000
_cell.angle_alpha   90.00
_cell.angle_beta   90.00
_cell.angle_gamma   90.00
#
_symmetry.space_group_name_H-M   'P 1'
#
loop_
_entity.id
_entity.type
_entity.pdbx_description
1 polymer ?
#
loop_
_entity_poly.entity_id
_entity_poly.type
_entity_poly.pdbx_seq_one_letter_code
_entity_poly.pdbx_strand_id
1 'polypeptide(L)' 'MRTTIDLPDDIHELVRYLAASRGESLGATIAAVLENVIDTEDRVTHAVRGVQIDPKSGLLSVSGGPLRRAAEVRSLAYDE' A
#
# COMPACT_ATOMS: atom_id res chain seq x y z
N MET A 1 10.34 -2.06 21.48
CA MET A 1 11.73 -1.60 21.29
C MET A 1 11.73 -0.11 21.05
N ARG A 2 12.81 0.63 21.37
CA ARG A 2 12.92 2.07 21.10
C ARG A 2 13.89 2.28 19.94
N THR A 3 13.41 2.97 18.91
CA THR A 3 14.19 3.32 17.72
C THR A 3 14.25 4.84 17.63
N THR A 4 15.42 5.37 17.28
CA THR A 4 15.63 6.79 17.01
C THR A 4 15.83 6.95 15.52
N ILE A 5 15.14 7.91 14.90
CA ILE A 5 15.25 8.23 13.48
C ILE A 5 15.52 9.72 13.34
N ASP A 6 16.46 10.07 12.47
CA ASP A 6 16.69 11.46 12.09
C ASP A 6 15.78 11.79 10.91
N LEU A 7 15.04 12.89 11.05
CA LEU A 7 14.13 13.37 10.02
C LEU A 7 14.63 14.71 9.49
N PRO A 8 14.57 14.94 8.17
CA PRO A 8 14.69 16.28 7.61
C PRO A 8 13.69 17.25 8.27
N ASP A 9 14.09 18.51 8.46
CA ASP A 9 13.30 19.50 9.21
C ASP A 9 11.88 19.69 8.63
N ASP A 10 11.75 19.70 7.31
CA ASP A 10 10.48 19.82 6.59
C ASP A 10 9.54 18.63 6.88
N ILE A 11 10.09 17.42 6.91
CA ILE A 11 9.33 16.21 7.26
C ILE A 11 8.97 16.22 8.74
N HIS A 12 9.87 16.68 9.61
CA HIS A 12 9.60 16.76 11.03
C HIS A 12 8.45 17.73 11.34
N GLU A 13 8.40 18.91 10.69
CA GLU A 13 7.29 19.86 10.83
C GLU A 13 5.97 19.28 10.30
N LEU A 14 6.00 18.59 9.16
CA LEU A 14 4.81 17.95 8.60
C LEU A 14 4.23 16.90 9.54
N VAL A 15 5.07 16.02 10.08
CA VAL A 15 4.66 14.98 11.03
C VAL A 15 4.13 15.61 12.32
N ARG A 16 4.75 16.69 12.80
CA ARG A 16 4.28 17.42 13.98
C ARG A 16 2.89 18.02 13.76
N TYR A 17 2.68 18.64 12.61
CA TYR A 17 1.37 19.16 12.21
C TYR A 17 0.33 18.05 12.14
N LEU A 18 0.68 16.91 11.52
CA LEU A 18 -0.22 15.77 11.40
C LEU A 18 -0.59 15.19 12.76
N ALA A 19 0.38 15.01 13.67
CA ALA A 19 0.15 14.53 15.03
C ALA A 19 -0.78 15.48 15.81
N ALA A 20 -0.55 16.79 15.71
CA ALA A 20 -1.41 17.80 16.33
C ALA A 20 -2.85 17.74 15.79
N SER A 21 -3.02 17.56 14.47
CA SER A 21 -4.35 17.47 13.85
C SER A 21 -5.15 16.24 14.29
N ARG A 22 -4.45 15.15 14.64
CA ARG A 22 -5.03 13.88 15.09
C ARG A 22 -5.17 13.78 16.61
N GLY A 23 -4.58 14.70 17.36
CA GLY A 23 -4.50 14.61 18.83
C GLY A 23 -3.61 13.44 19.30
N GLU A 24 -2.65 13.01 18.47
CA GLU A 24 -1.79 11.86 18.72
C GLU A 24 -0.35 12.31 19.07
N SER A 25 0.44 11.37 19.61
CA SER A 25 1.87 11.60 19.79
C SER A 25 2.63 11.46 18.46
N LEU A 26 3.74 12.19 18.32
CA LEU A 26 4.60 12.13 17.12
C LEU A 26 5.00 10.69 16.75
N GLY A 27 5.38 9.88 17.75
CA GLY A 27 5.77 8.49 17.53
C GLY A 27 4.61 7.60 17.06
N ALA A 28 3.39 7.81 17.58
CA ALA A 28 2.21 7.08 17.14
C ALA A 28 1.85 7.42 15.69
N THR A 29 1.90 8.71 15.34
CA THR A 29 1.63 9.17 13.97
C THR A 29 2.68 8.63 12.99
N ILE A 30 3.97 8.63 13.35
CA ILE A 30 5.03 8.03 12.52
C ILE A 30 4.81 6.53 12.33
N ALA A 31 4.49 5.81 13.41
CA ALA A 31 4.23 4.37 13.35
C ALA A 31 3.05 4.06 12.40
N ALA A 32 1.93 4.78 12.53
CA ALA A 32 0.77 4.59 11.67
C ALA A 32 1.07 4.89 10.19
N VAL A 33 1.89 5.90 9.89
CA VAL A 33 2.31 6.19 8.51
C VAL A 33 3.17 5.06 7.96
N LEU A 34 4.16 4.59 8.74
CA LEU A 34 5.05 3.50 8.33
C LEU A 34 4.30 2.18 8.16
N GLU A 35 3.36 1.85 9.05
CA GLU A 35 2.50 0.66 8.93
C GLU A 35 1.70 0.69 7.63
N ASN A 36 1.10 1.83 7.27
CA ASN A 36 0.36 1.95 6.01
C ASN A 36 1.28 1.79 4.78
N VAL A 37 2.51 2.28 4.83
CA VAL A 37 3.49 2.14 3.74
C VAL A 37 3.93 0.68 3.61
N ILE A 38 4.31 0.05 4.72
CA ILE A 38 4.72 -1.36 4.74
C ILE A 38 3.56 -2.24 4.26
N ASP A 39 2.34 -2.08 4.78
CA ASP A 39 1.18 -2.85 4.32
C ASP A 39 0.87 -2.64 2.83
N THR A 40 1.18 -1.47 2.29
CA THR A 40 1.02 -1.17 0.86
C THR A 40 2.10 -1.84 0.03
N GLU A 41 3.37 -1.79 0.44
CA GLU A 41 4.47 -2.45 -0.25
C GLU A 41 4.43 -3.97 -0.11
N ASP A 42 4.05 -4.51 1.05
CA ASP A 42 3.84 -5.95 1.28
C ASP A 42 2.65 -6.45 0.47
N ARG A 43 1.57 -5.68 0.31
CA ARG A 43 0.47 -6.07 -0.59
C ARG A 43 0.87 -6.04 -2.07
N VAL A 44 1.83 -5.19 -2.45
CA VAL A 44 2.33 -5.11 -3.83
C VAL A 44 3.41 -6.16 -4.11
N THR A 45 4.19 -6.57 -3.10
CA THR A 45 5.30 -7.54 -3.23
C THR A 45 4.92 -8.97 -2.80
N HIS A 46 4.02 -9.16 -1.83
CA HIS A 46 3.48 -10.47 -1.40
C HIS A 46 2.17 -10.87 -2.09
N ALA A 47 1.55 -10.02 -2.92
CA ALA A 47 0.68 -10.52 -3.97
C ALA A 47 1.57 -11.23 -4.99
N VAL A 48 1.91 -12.49 -4.71
CA VAL A 48 2.58 -13.39 -5.65
C VAL A 48 1.77 -13.38 -6.95
N ARG A 49 2.16 -12.53 -7.89
CA ARG A 49 1.84 -12.70 -9.30
C ARG A 49 2.66 -13.90 -9.73
N GLY A 50 2.06 -15.09 -9.62
CA GLY A 50 2.59 -16.28 -10.25
C GLY A 50 2.49 -16.10 -11.75
N VAL A 51 3.45 -15.41 -12.35
CA VAL A 51 3.61 -15.37 -13.80
C VAL A 51 4.39 -16.62 -14.18
N GLN A 52 3.67 -17.65 -14.59
CA GLN A 52 4.27 -18.87 -15.14
C GLN A 52 3.93 -18.95 -16.62
N ILE A 53 4.91 -19.26 -17.46
CA ILE A 53 4.66 -19.58 -18.86
C ILE A 53 4.24 -21.05 -18.90
N ASP A 54 3.05 -21.32 -19.41
CA ASP A 54 2.58 -22.69 -19.57
C ASP A 54 3.48 -23.42 -20.59
N PRO A 55 4.14 -24.52 -20.19
CA PRO A 55 5.17 -25.15 -21.03
C PRO A 55 4.60 -25.88 -22.24
N LYS A 56 3.28 -26.08 -22.33
CA LYS A 56 2.63 -26.75 -23.48
C LYS A 56 2.10 -25.76 -24.51
N SER A 57 1.63 -24.61 -24.06
CA SER A 57 0.97 -23.60 -24.91
C SER A 57 1.81 -22.35 -25.15
N GLY A 58 2.87 -22.12 -24.36
CA GLY A 58 3.71 -20.92 -24.43
C GLY A 58 3.00 -19.64 -23.97
N LEU A 59 1.78 -19.75 -23.45
CA LEU A 59 0.98 -18.62 -22.99
C LEU A 59 1.35 -18.21 -21.56
N LEU A 60 1.25 -16.91 -21.31
CA LEU A 60 1.43 -16.32 -19.99
C LEU A 60 0.26 -16.70 -19.08
N SER A 61 0.50 -17.59 -18.12
CA SER A 61 -0.40 -17.85 -17.01
C SER A 61 -0.11 -16.84 -15.90
N VAL A 62 -1.08 -15.98 -15.61
CA VAL A 62 -0.98 -14.98 -14.54
C VAL A 62 -2.00 -15.35 -13.47
N SER A 63 -1.53 -15.87 -12.33
CA SER A 63 -2.36 -15.97 -11.13
C SER A 63 -2.06 -14.79 -10.21
N GLY A 64 -3.04 -13.91 -10.02
CA GLY A 64 -2.94 -12.79 -9.07
C GLY A 64 -3.98 -11.69 -9.25
N GLY A 65 -4.96 -11.64 -8.34
CA GLY A 65 -5.83 -10.48 -8.12
C GLY A 65 -6.94 -10.77 -7.11
N PRO A 66 -7.40 -9.78 -6.30
CA PRO A 66 -8.61 -9.94 -5.52
C PRO A 66 -9.81 -10.15 -6.45
N LEU A 67 -10.68 -11.11 -6.13
CA LEU A 67 -11.90 -11.42 -6.87
C LEU A 67 -12.83 -10.20 -6.90
N ARG A 68 -12.83 -9.49 -8.02
CA ARG A 68 -13.82 -8.44 -8.32
C ARG A 68 -15.04 -9.09 -8.96
N ARG A 69 -16.25 -8.82 -8.47
CA ARG A 69 -17.48 -9.27 -9.14
C ARG A 69 -17.72 -8.41 -10.38
N ALA A 70 -18.21 -9.01 -11.47
CA ALA A 70 -18.40 -8.34 -12.76
C ALA A 70 -19.22 -7.04 -12.70
N ALA A 71 -20.08 -6.88 -11.69
CA ALA A 71 -20.83 -5.65 -11.46
C ALA A 71 -19.95 -4.43 -11.12
N GLU A 72 -18.80 -4.62 -10.45
CA GLU A 72 -17.88 -3.52 -10.08
C GLU A 72 -17.04 -3.01 -11.26
N VAL A 73 -16.89 -3.81 -12.31
CA VAL A 73 -16.10 -3.43 -13.49
C VAL A 73 -16.93 -2.56 -14.43
N ARG A 74 -18.25 -2.75 -14.47
CA ARG A 74 -19.16 -1.97 -15.34
C ARG A 74 -19.40 -0.54 -14.85
N SER A 75 -19.31 -0.27 -13.55
CA SER A 75 -19.59 1.08 -13.02
C SER A 75 -18.45 2.08 -13.21
N LEU A 76 -17.23 1.62 -13.54
CA LEU A 76 -16.08 2.50 -13.77
C LEU A 76 -15.90 2.93 -15.24
N ALA A 77 -16.69 2.35 -16.15
CA ALA A 77 -16.61 2.66 -17.58
C ALA A 77 -17.66 3.69 -18.04
N TYR A 78 -18.54 4.13 -17.15
CA TYR A 78 -19.64 5.06 -17.43
C TYR A 78 -19.85 5.96 -16.20
N ASP A 79 -18.95 6.94 -16.04
CA ASP A 79 -19.18 8.11 -15.20
C ASP A 79 -18.73 9.35 -15.98
N GLU A 80 -19.53 9.67 -17.01
CA GLU A 80 -19.76 10.99 -17.63
C GLU A 80 -21.21 11.05 -18.12
#